data_AF-A0A1I5DDT9-F1
#
_entry.id   AF-A0A1I5DDT9-F1
#
_cell.length_a   1.000
_cell.length_b   1.000
_cell.length_c   1.000
_cell.angle_alpha   90.00
_cell.angle_beta   90.00
_cell.angle_gamma   90.00
#
_symmetry.space_group_name_H-M   'P 1'
#
loop_
_entity.id
_entity.type
_entity.pdbx_description
1 polymer ?
#
loop_
_entity_poly.entity_id
_entity_poly.type
_entity_poly.pdbx_seq_one_letter_code
_entity_poly.pdbx_strand_id
1 'polypeptide(L)'
;MASRHDAEILEAELLIPDLPKLVRRYPRSLPAPKLHARWLEDEGVSLAFIEIGDIAMHVETTEDDLAWHLHVGGHDGPPLDGSPWNHRTTEAVLLWMEEFAGKVHAYLGMIDEDIFDAIDLFEAGATSAQLSSSGFDPDDWATFKKDDFLVFRVPAPGEAEPQIWTGSGDAWHLHNEERDGDAELLWAPPGSDDPIHLGAVILSPETGLPATFANPGISWDDVGMSEADAMDWLLREHRNCVWASTIHDALTEEVLNMLAGFSSPVHSPHR
;
A
#
# COMPACT_ATOMS: atom_id res chain seq x y z
N MET A 1 0.03 -14.15 -15.39
CA MET A 1 0.35 -12.82 -15.96
C MET A 1 -0.82 -12.39 -16.80
N ALA A 2 -1.67 -11.50 -16.27
CA ALA A 2 -2.68 -10.83 -17.08
C ALA A 2 -1.94 -10.11 -18.23
N SER A 3 -2.41 -10.31 -19.46
CA SER A 3 -1.90 -9.53 -20.59
C SER A 3 -2.27 -8.06 -20.36
N ARG A 4 -1.47 -7.15 -20.90
CA ARG A 4 -1.62 -5.68 -20.85
C ARG A 4 -2.96 -5.11 -21.37
N HIS A 5 -4.00 -5.92 -21.54
CA HIS A 5 -5.26 -5.59 -22.19
C HIS A 5 -6.46 -5.35 -21.27
N ASP A 6 -6.37 -5.61 -19.96
CA ASP A 6 -7.49 -5.40 -19.03
C ASP A 6 -7.07 -4.55 -17.81
N ALA A 7 -6.22 -3.54 -18.03
CA ALA A 7 -5.94 -2.54 -17.00
C ALA A 7 -7.06 -1.50 -16.99
N GLU A 8 -7.78 -1.41 -15.89
CA GLU A 8 -8.79 -0.39 -15.64
C GLU A 8 -8.19 0.77 -14.85
N ILE A 9 -8.81 1.94 -14.95
CA ILE A 9 -8.44 3.09 -14.13
C ILE A 9 -9.41 3.10 -12.96
N LEU A 10 -8.86 2.95 -11.76
CA LEU A 10 -9.59 3.07 -10.52
C LEU A 10 -9.49 4.51 -10.02
N GLU A 11 -10.63 5.09 -9.60
CA GLU A 11 -10.69 6.43 -9.04
C GLU A 11 -11.01 6.37 -7.54
N ALA A 12 -10.13 6.91 -6.68
CA ALA A 12 -10.39 7.02 -5.24
C ALA A 12 -10.57 8.48 -4.86
N GLU A 13 -11.69 8.81 -4.21
CA GLU A 13 -11.91 10.11 -3.55
C GLU A 13 -11.38 10.01 -2.12
N LEU A 14 -10.39 10.83 -1.77
CA LEU A 14 -9.81 10.92 -0.44
C LEU A 14 -10.04 12.32 0.14
N LEU A 15 -10.19 12.42 1.46
CA LEU A 15 -10.31 13.68 2.17
C LEU A 15 -8.93 14.16 2.64
N ILE A 16 -8.52 15.35 2.21
CA ILE A 16 -7.24 15.97 2.59
C ILE A 16 -7.51 17.43 2.96
N PRO A 17 -7.85 17.71 4.24
CA PRO A 17 -8.28 19.04 4.66
C PRO A 17 -7.10 20.02 4.75
N ASP A 18 -7.34 21.27 4.37
CA ASP A 18 -6.40 22.39 4.51
C ASP A 18 -5.01 22.14 3.89
N LEU A 19 -4.95 21.42 2.77
CA LEU A 19 -3.71 21.07 2.06
C LEU A 19 -2.76 22.28 1.92
N PRO A 20 -1.69 22.40 2.73
CA PRO A 20 -0.83 23.56 2.68
C PRO A 20 0.06 23.45 1.45
N LYS A 21 0.29 24.57 0.76
CA LYS A 21 1.22 24.60 -0.37
C LYS A 21 2.65 24.41 0.11
N LEU A 22 3.44 23.62 -0.64
CA LEU A 22 4.88 23.56 -0.39
C LEU A 22 5.53 24.92 -0.62
N VAL A 23 6.22 25.44 0.40
CA VAL A 23 7.02 26.66 0.32
C VAL A 23 8.39 26.33 -0.27
N ARG A 24 8.99 25.24 0.19
CA ARG A 24 10.26 24.69 -0.32
C ARG A 24 9.98 23.90 -1.58
N ARG A 25 10.82 24.09 -2.60
CA ARG A 25 10.71 23.37 -3.88
C ARG A 25 11.82 22.36 -3.99
N TYR A 26 11.47 21.18 -4.49
CA TYR A 26 12.45 20.17 -4.83
C TYR A 26 13.52 20.71 -5.81
N PRO A 27 14.81 20.40 -5.62
CA PRO A 27 15.87 20.93 -6.48
C PRO A 27 15.76 20.45 -7.92
N ARG A 28 15.50 21.38 -8.85
CA ARG A 28 15.38 21.08 -10.30
C ARG A 28 16.64 20.48 -10.95
N SER A 29 17.78 20.50 -10.26
CA SER A 29 19.02 19.87 -10.72
C SER A 29 19.03 18.37 -10.53
N LEU A 30 18.10 17.82 -9.73
CA LEU A 30 17.96 16.40 -9.47
C LEU A 30 16.81 15.82 -10.28
N PRO A 31 16.85 14.53 -10.64
CA PRO A 31 15.69 13.84 -11.19
C PRO A 31 14.55 13.84 -10.17
N ALA A 32 13.31 13.72 -10.65
CA ALA A 32 12.17 13.50 -9.76
C ALA A 32 12.42 12.23 -8.94
N PRO A 33 12.22 12.28 -7.61
CA PRO A 33 12.40 11.11 -6.77
C PRO A 33 11.23 10.13 -6.96
N LYS A 34 11.46 8.85 -6.66
CA LYS A 34 10.34 7.98 -6.25
C LYS A 34 10.02 8.26 -4.79
N LEU A 35 8.74 8.21 -4.44
CA LEU A 35 8.27 8.54 -3.11
C LEU A 35 7.58 7.32 -2.51
N HIS A 36 7.98 6.96 -1.30
CA HIS A 36 7.33 5.92 -0.53
C HIS A 36 7.08 6.45 0.87
N ALA A 37 6.01 5.99 1.50
CA ALA A 37 5.76 6.27 2.89
C ALA A 37 4.98 5.14 3.53
N ARG A 38 5.13 5.00 4.84
CA ARG A 38 4.36 4.07 5.65
C ARG A 38 3.94 4.76 6.94
N TRP A 39 2.70 4.53 7.35
CA TRP A 39 2.20 4.86 8.67
C TRP A 39 2.41 3.66 9.60
N LEU A 40 3.00 3.89 10.77
CA LEU A 40 3.15 2.89 11.82
C LEU A 40 2.19 3.27 12.96
N GLU A 41 0.96 2.78 12.89
CA GLU A 41 -0.12 3.16 13.79
C GLU A 41 0.24 2.95 15.27
N ASP A 42 0.79 1.79 15.62
CA ASP A 42 1.18 1.44 16.99
C ASP A 42 2.22 2.39 17.61
N GLU A 43 3.05 3.01 16.76
CA GLU A 43 4.12 3.92 17.18
C GLU A 43 3.73 5.39 17.01
N GLY A 44 2.67 5.69 16.26
CA GLY A 44 2.33 7.05 15.84
C GLY A 44 3.44 7.69 15.01
N VAL A 45 4.16 6.89 14.23
CA VAL A 45 5.32 7.33 13.43
C VAL A 45 4.99 7.24 11.95
N SER A 46 5.45 8.23 11.19
CA SER A 46 5.46 8.14 9.73
C SER A 46 6.89 7.97 9.23
N LEU A 47 7.10 6.96 8.39
CA LEU A 47 8.35 6.77 7.67
C LEU A 47 8.17 7.28 6.25
N ALA A 48 9.01 8.21 5.81
CA ALA A 48 9.03 8.71 4.45
C ALA A 48 10.37 8.39 3.79
N PHE A 49 10.32 7.85 2.58
CA PHE A 49 11.48 7.45 1.81
C PHE A 49 11.44 8.13 0.45
N ILE A 50 12.59 8.63 0.01
CA ILE A 50 12.76 9.14 -1.35
C ILE A 50 13.93 8.43 -2.02
N GLU A 51 13.73 8.02 -3.27
CA GLU A 51 14.80 7.44 -4.10
C GLU A 51 15.19 8.42 -5.22
N ILE A 52 16.44 8.86 -5.23
CA ILE A 52 17.00 9.79 -6.23
C ILE A 52 18.13 9.08 -6.97
N GLY A 53 17.78 8.34 -8.04
CA GLY A 53 18.73 7.45 -8.70
C GLY A 53 19.12 6.31 -7.77
N ASP A 54 20.42 6.11 -7.54
CA ASP A 54 20.94 5.04 -6.66
C ASP A 54 21.01 5.47 -5.18
N ILE A 55 20.51 6.66 -4.83
CA ILE A 55 20.56 7.19 -3.46
C ILE A 55 19.17 7.17 -2.87
N ALA A 56 19.00 6.48 -1.75
CA ALA A 56 17.78 6.56 -0.96
C ALA A 56 18.02 7.48 0.26
N MET A 57 17.03 8.31 0.57
CA MET A 57 17.01 9.11 1.79
C MET A 57 15.82 8.67 2.63
N HIS A 58 16.10 8.30 3.88
CA HIS A 58 15.11 7.86 4.85
C HIS A 58 14.86 9.00 5.81
N VAL A 59 13.59 9.28 6.06
CA VAL A 59 13.15 10.28 7.04
C VAL A 59 12.13 9.64 7.95
N GLU A 60 12.43 9.69 9.23
CA GLU A 60 11.54 9.29 10.30
C GLU A 60 11.00 10.57 10.94
N THR A 61 9.68 10.70 10.98
CA THR A 61 9.00 11.86 11.55
C THR A 61 8.07 11.41 12.65
N THR A 62 8.23 12.03 13.82
CA THR A 62 7.31 11.97 14.96
C THR A 62 6.64 13.32 15.14
N GLU A 63 5.76 13.47 16.14
CA GLU A 63 5.17 14.78 16.47
C GLU A 63 6.23 15.85 16.82
N ASP A 64 7.33 15.45 17.46
CA ASP A 64 8.32 16.38 18.04
C ASP A 64 9.68 16.46 17.31
N ASP A 65 10.00 15.51 16.42
CA ASP A 65 11.35 15.34 15.86
C ASP A 65 11.33 14.80 14.42
N LEU A 66 12.44 15.05 13.71
CA LEU A 66 12.70 14.56 12.36
C LEU A 66 14.15 14.08 12.27
N ALA A 67 14.31 12.77 12.09
CA ALA A 67 15.60 12.13 11.88
C ALA A 67 15.76 11.71 10.41
N TRP A 68 16.97 11.82 9.85
CA TRP A 68 17.21 11.39 8.49
C TRP A 68 18.60 10.77 8.29
N HIS A 69 18.70 9.89 7.31
CA HIS A 69 19.97 9.31 6.86
C HIS A 69 19.87 8.89 5.38
N LEU A 70 21.03 8.58 4.79
CA LEU A 70 21.17 8.23 3.37
C LEU A 70 21.67 6.80 3.21
N HIS A 71 21.27 6.16 2.11
CA HIS A 71 21.73 4.84 1.66
C HIS A 71 22.21 4.89 0.21
N VAL A 72 23.12 3.99 -0.15
CA VAL A 72 23.56 3.78 -1.54
C VAL A 72 23.08 2.42 -2.07
N GLY A 73 22.50 2.40 -3.26
CA GLY A 73 21.94 1.21 -3.89
C GLY A 73 20.44 0.98 -3.60
N GLY A 74 19.71 2.03 -3.20
CA GLY A 74 18.29 1.95 -2.83
C GLY A 74 18.05 1.89 -1.32
N HIS A 75 16.80 1.64 -0.93
CA HIS A 75 16.34 1.61 0.47
C HIS A 75 17.14 0.64 1.36
N ASP A 76 17.40 -0.58 0.88
CA ASP A 76 18.16 -1.62 1.63
C ASP A 76 19.67 -1.53 1.43
N GLY A 77 20.15 -0.44 0.82
CA GLY A 77 21.56 -0.19 0.60
C GLY A 77 22.34 -0.01 1.92
N PRO A 78 23.67 -0.14 1.93
CA PRO A 78 24.46 0.30 3.08
C PRO A 78 24.30 1.80 3.33
N PRO A 79 24.40 2.26 4.61
CA PRO A 79 24.32 3.67 4.94
C PRO A 79 25.47 4.45 4.29
N LEU A 80 25.17 5.68 3.89
CA LEU A 80 26.11 6.59 3.25
C LEU A 80 26.49 7.71 4.21
N ASP A 81 27.79 7.80 4.52
CA ASP A 81 28.35 8.90 5.31
C ASP A 81 28.42 10.19 4.48
N GLY A 82 27.58 11.16 4.84
CA GLY A 82 27.51 12.46 4.18
C GLY A 82 26.66 12.44 2.90
N SER A 83 26.64 13.57 2.19
CA SER A 83 25.81 13.73 0.99
C SER A 83 26.63 13.54 -0.29
N PRO A 84 26.11 12.81 -1.28
CA PRO A 84 26.73 12.69 -2.60
C PRO A 84 26.58 13.98 -3.43
N TRP A 85 25.73 14.92 -2.98
CA TRP A 85 25.47 16.18 -3.65
C TRP A 85 26.31 17.32 -3.04
N ASN A 86 26.47 18.41 -3.81
CA ASN A 86 27.10 19.61 -3.28
C ASN A 86 26.25 20.21 -2.13
N HIS A 87 26.88 21.00 -1.25
CA HIS A 87 26.24 21.58 -0.07
C HIS A 87 24.90 22.26 -0.34
N ARG A 88 24.82 23.07 -1.40
CA ARG A 88 23.60 23.82 -1.74
C ARG A 88 22.46 22.88 -2.16
N THR A 89 22.78 21.84 -2.93
CA THR A 89 21.80 20.83 -3.32
C THR A 89 21.33 20.04 -2.10
N THR A 90 22.24 19.60 -1.24
CA THR A 90 21.93 18.90 0.01
C THR A 90 20.98 19.72 0.88
N GLU A 91 21.35 20.97 1.18
CA GLU A 91 20.52 21.88 2.00
C GLU A 91 19.11 22.06 1.41
N ALA A 92 19.01 22.20 0.09
CA ALA A 92 17.73 22.35 -0.58
C ALA A 92 16.87 21.07 -0.55
N VAL A 93 17.49 19.88 -0.64
CA VAL A 93 16.79 18.59 -0.46
C VAL A 93 16.28 18.47 0.98
N LEU A 94 17.13 18.71 1.97
CA LEU A 94 16.77 18.56 3.39
C LEU A 94 15.61 19.49 3.78
N LEU A 95 15.66 20.76 3.40
CA LEU A 95 14.58 21.71 3.68
C LEU A 95 13.26 21.34 3.00
N TRP A 96 13.32 20.80 1.78
CA TRP A 96 12.12 20.32 1.10
C TRP A 96 11.59 19.05 1.75
N MET A 97 12.47 18.13 2.13
CA MET A 97 12.12 16.86 2.74
C MET A 97 11.51 17.04 4.13
N GLU A 98 12.01 17.99 4.92
CA GLU A 98 11.41 18.36 6.21
C GLU A 98 9.96 18.81 6.05
N GLU A 99 9.68 19.70 5.08
CA GLU A 99 8.33 20.17 4.82
C GLU A 99 7.41 19.08 4.24
N PHE A 100 7.96 18.22 3.37
CA PHE A 100 7.24 17.10 2.80
C PHE A 100 6.90 16.05 3.87
N ALA A 101 7.88 15.61 4.66
CA ALA A 101 7.70 14.58 5.66
C ALA A 101 6.74 15.01 6.78
N GLY A 102 6.74 16.29 7.16
CA GLY A 102 5.73 16.82 8.09
C GLY A 102 4.29 16.75 7.54
N LYS A 103 4.11 16.93 6.22
CA LYS A 103 2.80 16.74 5.58
C LYS A 103 2.42 15.27 5.49
N VAL A 104 3.36 14.41 5.14
CA VAL A 104 3.14 12.96 5.14
C VAL A 104 2.67 12.52 6.52
N HIS A 105 3.35 12.93 7.58
CA HIS A 105 2.94 12.63 8.96
C HIS A 105 1.52 13.11 9.28
N ALA A 106 1.17 14.35 8.89
CA ALA A 106 -0.12 14.94 9.18
C ALA A 106 -1.31 14.28 8.44
N TYR A 107 -1.07 13.67 7.28
CA TYR A 107 -2.13 13.15 6.42
C TYR A 107 -2.15 11.63 6.29
N LEU A 108 -0.98 10.97 6.31
CA LEU A 108 -0.90 9.54 5.95
C LEU A 108 -1.73 8.68 6.90
N GLY A 109 -1.65 8.92 8.21
CA GLY A 109 -2.45 8.17 9.19
C GLY A 109 -3.96 8.35 9.02
N MET A 110 -4.42 9.43 8.40
CA MET A 110 -5.84 9.67 8.14
C MET A 110 -6.29 9.04 6.81
N ILE A 111 -5.45 9.08 5.77
CA ILE A 111 -5.83 8.58 4.44
C ILE A 111 -5.55 7.08 4.25
N ASP A 112 -4.72 6.46 5.10
CA ASP A 112 -4.34 5.05 4.93
C ASP A 112 -5.57 4.14 5.02
N GLU A 113 -6.42 4.37 6.02
CA GLU A 113 -7.72 3.70 6.15
C GLU A 113 -8.64 4.00 4.95
N ASP A 114 -8.72 5.26 4.50
CA ASP A 114 -9.52 5.64 3.33
C ASP A 114 -9.04 4.93 2.04
N ILE A 115 -7.73 4.67 1.91
CA ILE A 115 -7.16 3.91 0.81
C ILE A 115 -7.56 2.43 0.91
N PHE A 116 -7.54 1.83 2.10
CA PHE A 116 -8.04 0.46 2.31
C PHE A 116 -9.53 0.35 1.98
N ASP A 117 -10.37 1.28 2.45
CA ASP A 117 -11.79 1.33 2.11
C ASP A 117 -12.03 1.43 0.60
N ALA A 118 -11.20 2.22 -0.10
CA ALA A 118 -11.27 2.33 -1.56
C ALA A 118 -10.92 0.99 -2.24
N ILE A 119 -9.88 0.30 -1.75
CA ILE A 119 -9.48 -1.02 -2.24
C ILE A 119 -10.61 -2.02 -2.05
N ASP A 120 -11.21 -2.11 -0.86
CA ASP A 120 -12.34 -3.01 -0.57
C ASP A 120 -13.50 -2.82 -1.55
N LEU A 121 -13.82 -1.56 -1.88
CA LEU A 121 -14.85 -1.25 -2.87
C LEU A 121 -14.45 -1.70 -4.29
N PHE A 122 -13.17 -1.58 -4.64
CA PHE A 122 -12.65 -2.07 -5.91
C PHE A 122 -12.64 -3.60 -5.98
N GLU A 123 -12.32 -4.30 -4.87
CA GLU A 123 -12.43 -5.76 -4.78
C GLU A 123 -13.88 -6.22 -4.99
N ALA A 124 -14.85 -5.44 -4.51
CA ALA A 124 -16.27 -5.66 -4.74
C ALA A 124 -16.75 -5.31 -6.17
N GLY A 125 -15.85 -4.85 -7.05
CA GLY A 125 -16.12 -4.55 -8.46
C GLY A 125 -16.51 -3.10 -8.74
N ALA A 126 -16.28 -2.17 -7.81
CA ALA A 126 -16.40 -0.75 -8.13
C ALA A 126 -15.22 -0.28 -9.00
N THR A 127 -15.43 0.70 -9.86
CA THR A 127 -14.36 1.41 -10.59
C THR A 127 -14.09 2.81 -10.03
N SER A 128 -14.89 3.24 -9.05
CA SER A 128 -14.76 4.50 -8.35
C SER A 128 -15.18 4.34 -6.89
N ALA A 129 -14.31 4.73 -5.96
CA ALA A 129 -14.58 4.75 -4.53
C ALA A 129 -14.84 6.20 -4.10
N GLN A 130 -16.09 6.48 -3.72
CA GLN A 130 -16.44 7.75 -3.07
C GLN A 130 -16.19 7.61 -1.58
N LEU A 131 -15.57 8.60 -0.97
CA LEU A 131 -15.38 8.61 0.47
C LEU A 131 -16.73 8.55 1.18
N SER A 132 -16.88 7.57 2.07
CA SER A 132 -18.08 7.45 2.89
C SER A 132 -18.04 8.42 4.05
N SER A 133 -19.14 9.15 4.28
CA SER A 133 -19.28 10.00 5.46
C SER A 133 -19.56 9.20 6.74
N SER A 134 -19.67 7.86 6.66
CA SER A 134 -20.03 7.01 7.81
C SER A 134 -18.95 6.91 8.88
N GLY A 135 -17.69 7.19 8.54
CA GLY A 135 -16.56 7.17 9.48
C GLY A 135 -16.36 8.47 10.27
N PHE A 136 -17.05 9.56 9.91
CA PHE A 136 -16.86 10.87 10.53
C PHE A 136 -17.97 11.20 11.52
N ASP A 137 -17.63 11.88 12.62
CA ASP A 137 -18.63 12.52 13.47
C ASP A 137 -19.36 13.60 12.65
N PRO A 138 -20.70 13.76 12.77
CA PRO A 138 -21.44 14.83 12.12
C PRO A 138 -20.83 16.23 12.26
N ASP A 139 -20.21 16.53 13.41
CA ASP A 139 -19.59 17.82 13.66
C ASP A 139 -18.30 18.01 12.86
N ASP A 140 -17.47 16.95 12.72
CA ASP A 140 -16.27 16.97 11.89
C ASP A 140 -16.63 17.08 10.40
N TRP A 141 -17.64 16.32 9.97
CA TRP A 141 -18.14 16.35 8.60
C TRP A 141 -18.61 17.75 8.16
N ALA A 142 -19.19 18.53 9.09
CA ALA A 142 -19.64 19.89 8.81
C ALA A 142 -18.48 20.89 8.60
N THR A 143 -17.25 20.54 8.98
CA THR A 143 -16.08 21.41 8.82
C THR A 143 -15.39 21.27 7.47
N PHE A 144 -15.54 20.12 6.81
CA PHE A 144 -14.91 19.85 5.52
C PHE A 144 -15.56 20.66 4.39
N LYS A 145 -14.71 21.12 3.47
CA LYS A 145 -15.09 21.91 2.30
C LYS A 145 -14.97 21.04 1.06
N LYS A 146 -15.71 21.39 0.01
CA LYS A 146 -15.62 20.75 -1.30
C LYS A 146 -14.17 20.58 -1.80
N ASP A 147 -13.33 21.59 -1.59
CA ASP A 147 -11.94 21.59 -2.06
C ASP A 147 -11.03 20.64 -1.27
N ASP A 148 -11.48 20.14 -0.11
CA ASP A 148 -10.77 19.15 0.71
C ASP A 148 -10.92 17.72 0.15
N PHE A 149 -11.88 17.47 -0.75
CA PHE A 149 -12.10 16.15 -1.38
C PHE A 149 -11.36 16.07 -2.72
N LEU A 150 -10.37 15.18 -2.79
CA LEU A 150 -9.46 15.04 -3.93
C LEU A 150 -9.60 13.65 -4.56
N VAL A 151 -9.46 13.57 -5.88
CA VAL A 151 -9.55 12.32 -6.65
C VAL A 151 -8.18 11.89 -7.14
N PHE A 152 -7.81 10.67 -6.78
CA PHE A 152 -6.60 9.98 -7.22
C PHE A 152 -6.95 8.87 -8.20
N ARG A 153 -6.08 8.62 -9.18
CA ARG A 153 -6.33 7.68 -10.27
C ARG A 153 -5.14 6.78 -10.46
N VAL A 154 -5.38 5.47 -10.38
CA VAL A 154 -4.32 4.48 -10.56
C VAL A 154 -4.75 3.39 -11.55
N PRO A 155 -3.81 2.87 -12.35
CA PRO A 155 -4.09 1.70 -13.16
C PRO A 155 -4.13 0.45 -12.27
N ALA A 156 -5.14 -0.39 -12.45
CA ALA A 156 -5.26 -1.66 -11.76
C ALA A 156 -5.78 -2.77 -12.69
N PRO A 157 -5.45 -4.04 -12.44
CA PRO A 157 -6.17 -5.19 -12.97
C PRO A 157 -7.68 -5.05 -12.73
N GLY A 158 -8.50 -5.22 -13.77
CA GLY A 158 -9.91 -4.83 -13.77
C GLY A 158 -10.90 -5.60 -12.88
N GLU A 159 -10.56 -6.80 -12.40
CA GLU A 159 -11.47 -7.57 -11.52
C GLU A 159 -10.70 -8.43 -10.51
N ALA A 160 -11.12 -8.39 -9.24
CA ALA A 160 -10.66 -9.32 -8.21
C ALA A 160 -11.17 -10.74 -8.50
N GLU A 161 -10.35 -11.76 -8.24
CA GLU A 161 -10.79 -13.14 -8.41
C GLU A 161 -11.74 -13.56 -7.26
N PRO A 162 -12.79 -14.38 -7.49
CA PRO A 162 -13.72 -14.76 -6.42
C PRO A 162 -13.05 -15.53 -5.26
N GLN A 163 -13.30 -15.08 -4.03
CA GLN A 163 -12.68 -15.55 -2.78
C GLN A 163 -13.53 -16.53 -1.96
N ILE A 164 -14.57 -17.14 -2.56
CA ILE A 164 -15.52 -17.97 -1.80
C ILE A 164 -14.89 -19.31 -1.44
N TRP A 165 -14.59 -19.51 -0.16
CA TRP A 165 -14.30 -20.83 0.40
C TRP A 165 -15.56 -21.71 0.34
N THR A 166 -15.44 -22.89 -0.27
CA THR A 166 -16.55 -23.86 -0.40
C THR A 166 -16.31 -25.14 0.39
N GLY A 167 -15.18 -25.24 1.09
CA GLY A 167 -14.91 -26.32 2.03
C GLY A 167 -15.72 -26.17 3.32
N SER A 168 -15.57 -27.15 4.19
CA SER A 168 -16.05 -27.06 5.57
C SER A 168 -15.13 -26.16 6.40
N GLY A 169 -15.63 -25.76 7.58
CA GLY A 169 -14.85 -24.98 8.53
C GLY A 169 -14.49 -23.59 8.00
N ASP A 170 -13.54 -22.96 8.68
CA ASP A 170 -13.05 -21.64 8.33
C ASP A 170 -11.65 -21.77 7.73
N ALA A 171 -11.41 -21.04 6.64
CA ALA A 171 -10.12 -21.00 5.97
C ALA A 171 -9.66 -19.56 5.79
N TRP A 172 -8.37 -19.34 5.94
CA TRP A 172 -7.71 -18.07 5.73
C TRP A 172 -6.27 -18.32 5.32
N HIS A 173 -5.62 -17.33 4.71
CA HIS A 173 -4.18 -17.39 4.48
C HIS A 173 -3.42 -16.50 5.45
N LEU A 174 -2.17 -16.87 5.70
CA LEU A 174 -1.25 -16.10 6.53
C LEU A 174 0.02 -15.83 5.75
N HIS A 175 0.43 -14.57 5.67
CA HIS A 175 1.70 -14.20 5.05
C HIS A 175 2.88 -14.62 5.93
N ASN A 176 3.94 -15.10 5.30
CA ASN A 176 5.19 -15.33 5.99
C ASN A 176 6.01 -14.03 6.00
N GLU A 177 6.03 -13.33 7.14
CA GLU A 177 6.73 -12.06 7.30
C GLU A 177 8.24 -12.15 7.03
N GLU A 178 8.85 -13.33 7.20
CA GLU A 178 10.29 -13.53 6.95
C GLU A 178 10.59 -13.85 5.47
N ARG A 179 9.57 -14.14 4.65
CA ARG A 179 9.72 -14.62 3.27
C ARG A 179 8.76 -13.87 2.36
N ASP A 180 9.25 -12.75 1.83
CA ASP A 180 8.50 -11.86 0.93
C ASP A 180 7.71 -12.61 -0.13
N GLY A 181 6.38 -12.44 -0.08
CA GLY A 181 5.45 -13.00 -1.05
C GLY A 181 5.05 -14.46 -0.81
N ASP A 182 5.55 -15.13 0.23
CA ASP A 182 5.08 -16.47 0.59
C ASP A 182 3.85 -16.37 1.52
N ALA A 183 2.88 -17.28 1.36
CA ALA A 183 1.71 -17.36 2.25
C ALA A 183 1.27 -18.81 2.48
N GLU A 184 0.73 -19.10 3.65
CA GLU A 184 0.24 -20.42 4.05
C GLU A 184 -1.29 -20.46 4.07
N LEU A 185 -1.88 -21.58 3.65
CA LEU A 185 -3.30 -21.85 3.83
C LEU A 185 -3.54 -22.52 5.18
N LEU A 186 -4.32 -21.86 6.03
CA LEU A 186 -4.77 -22.35 7.32
C LEU A 186 -6.25 -22.73 7.26
N TRP A 187 -6.60 -23.80 7.96
CA TRP A 187 -7.97 -24.29 8.05
C TRP A 187 -8.31 -24.77 9.45
N ALA A 188 -9.39 -24.25 10.01
CA ALA A 188 -9.98 -24.72 11.25
C ALA A 188 -11.20 -25.60 10.97
N PRO A 189 -11.21 -26.87 11.41
CA PRO A 189 -12.39 -27.72 11.31
C PRO A 189 -13.60 -27.12 12.06
N PRO A 190 -14.84 -27.43 11.65
CA PRO A 190 -16.03 -26.95 12.35
C PRO A 190 -16.01 -27.24 13.86
N GLY A 191 -16.09 -26.19 14.68
CA GLY A 191 -16.09 -26.29 16.14
C GLY A 191 -14.72 -26.50 16.77
N SER A 192 -13.63 -26.23 16.03
CA SER A 192 -12.26 -26.19 16.51
C SER A 192 -11.66 -24.82 16.22
N ASP A 193 -10.84 -24.32 17.15
CA ASP A 193 -10.05 -23.11 16.96
C ASP A 193 -8.57 -23.42 16.64
N ASP A 194 -8.22 -24.71 16.50
CA ASP A 194 -6.85 -25.17 16.25
C ASP A 194 -6.64 -25.27 14.72
N PRO A 195 -5.90 -24.33 14.09
CA PRO A 195 -5.71 -24.34 12.65
C PRO A 195 -4.78 -25.47 12.21
N ILE A 196 -5.11 -26.06 11.06
CA ILE A 196 -4.30 -27.02 10.33
C ILE A 196 -3.71 -26.33 9.11
N HIS A 197 -2.40 -26.46 8.93
CA HIS A 197 -1.68 -25.92 7.77
C HIS A 197 -1.91 -26.84 6.57
N LEU A 198 -2.76 -26.43 5.63
CA LEU A 198 -3.13 -27.24 4.47
C LEU A 198 -2.09 -27.21 3.36
N GLY A 199 -1.35 -26.11 3.22
CA GLY A 199 -0.38 -25.90 2.15
C GLY A 199 0.16 -24.48 2.14
N ALA A 200 0.93 -24.14 1.11
CA ALA A 200 1.46 -22.79 0.95
C ALA A 200 1.59 -22.41 -0.53
N VAL A 201 1.65 -21.09 -0.78
CA VAL A 201 2.09 -20.47 -2.01
C VAL A 201 3.48 -19.90 -1.77
N ILE A 202 4.39 -20.16 -2.71
CA ILE A 202 5.76 -19.65 -2.68
C ILE A 202 6.12 -18.99 -4.00
N LEU A 203 6.93 -17.94 -3.96
CA LEU A 203 7.51 -17.39 -5.19
C LEU A 203 8.63 -18.28 -5.69
N SER A 204 8.45 -18.83 -6.89
CA SER A 204 9.47 -19.66 -7.55
C SER A 204 10.72 -18.82 -7.83
N PRO A 205 11.91 -19.18 -7.30
CA PRO A 205 13.14 -18.43 -7.57
C PRO A 205 13.56 -18.46 -9.04
N GLU A 206 13.15 -19.49 -9.78
CA GLU A 206 13.51 -19.68 -11.19
C GLU A 206 12.64 -18.86 -12.14
N THR A 207 11.35 -18.70 -11.79
CA THR A 207 10.36 -18.09 -12.69
C THR A 207 9.81 -16.76 -12.19
N GLY A 208 10.00 -16.45 -10.90
CA GLY A 208 9.37 -15.32 -10.21
C GLY A 208 7.84 -15.44 -10.09
N LEU A 209 7.26 -16.61 -10.42
CA LEU A 209 5.82 -16.83 -10.37
C LEU A 209 5.41 -17.59 -9.10
N PRO A 210 4.23 -17.29 -8.52
CA PRO A 210 3.71 -18.03 -7.38
C PRO A 210 3.39 -19.47 -7.77
N ALA A 211 3.81 -20.41 -6.93
CA ALA A 211 3.54 -21.84 -7.04
C ALA A 211 2.97 -22.35 -5.72
N THR A 212 1.89 -23.14 -5.79
CA THR A 212 1.25 -23.72 -4.62
C THR A 212 1.64 -25.17 -4.39
N PHE A 213 1.67 -25.59 -3.13
CA PHE A 213 1.85 -26.98 -2.73
C PHE A 213 1.03 -27.31 -1.49
N ALA A 214 0.49 -28.53 -1.46
CA ALA A 214 -0.22 -29.07 -0.31
C ALA A 214 0.74 -29.75 0.67
N ASN A 215 0.44 -29.65 1.96
CA ASN A 215 1.14 -30.42 2.99
C ASN A 215 0.74 -31.90 2.93
N PRO A 216 1.68 -32.84 3.16
CA PRO A 216 1.36 -34.26 3.16
C PRO A 216 0.52 -34.64 4.38
N GLY A 217 -0.39 -35.61 4.20
CA GLY A 217 -1.17 -36.18 5.30
C GLY A 217 -2.48 -35.44 5.63
N ILE A 218 -2.86 -34.45 4.81
CA ILE A 218 -4.16 -33.78 4.90
C ILE A 218 -5.28 -34.72 4.42
N SER A 219 -6.37 -34.78 5.20
CA SER A 219 -7.60 -35.46 4.84
C SER A 219 -8.53 -34.47 4.12
N TRP A 220 -8.45 -34.42 2.79
CA TRP A 220 -9.26 -33.51 1.98
C TRP A 220 -10.77 -33.80 2.06
N ASP A 221 -11.15 -35.03 2.41
CA ASP A 221 -12.55 -35.37 2.71
C ASP A 221 -13.07 -34.61 3.96
N ASP A 222 -12.22 -34.41 4.98
CA ASP A 222 -12.58 -33.64 6.18
C ASP A 222 -12.63 -32.13 5.87
N VAL A 223 -11.71 -31.66 5.01
CA VAL A 223 -11.76 -30.27 4.50
C VAL A 223 -13.04 -30.05 3.70
N GLY A 224 -13.61 -31.08 3.07
CA GLY A 224 -14.81 -30.95 2.24
C GLY A 224 -14.56 -30.23 0.91
N MET A 225 -13.30 -30.15 0.50
CA MET A 225 -12.83 -29.53 -0.75
C MET A 225 -11.66 -30.35 -1.30
N SER A 226 -11.53 -30.43 -2.62
CA SER A 226 -10.39 -31.13 -3.23
C SER A 226 -9.08 -30.36 -3.02
N GLU A 227 -7.95 -31.08 -2.98
CA GLU A 227 -6.61 -30.48 -2.91
C GLU A 227 -6.41 -29.42 -4.00
N ALA A 228 -6.81 -29.74 -5.23
CA ALA A 228 -6.64 -28.86 -6.37
C ALA A 228 -7.46 -27.56 -6.21
N ASP A 229 -8.70 -27.67 -5.73
CA ASP A 229 -9.56 -26.50 -5.53
C ASP A 229 -9.07 -25.63 -4.36
N ALA A 230 -8.56 -26.24 -3.29
CA ALA A 230 -8.01 -25.51 -2.14
C ALA A 230 -6.71 -24.76 -2.50
N MET A 231 -5.83 -25.39 -3.28
CA MET A 231 -4.59 -24.76 -3.75
C MET A 231 -4.85 -23.71 -4.83
N ASP A 232 -5.86 -23.90 -5.67
CA ASP A 232 -6.32 -22.86 -6.60
C ASP A 232 -6.92 -21.67 -5.84
N TRP A 233 -7.74 -21.92 -4.81
CA TRP A 233 -8.25 -20.88 -3.91
C TRP A 233 -7.11 -20.08 -3.27
N LEU A 234 -6.12 -20.73 -2.65
CA LEU A 234 -4.96 -20.04 -2.06
C LEU A 234 -4.22 -19.17 -3.09
N LEU A 235 -4.06 -19.67 -4.32
CA LEU A 235 -3.39 -18.93 -5.38
C LEU A 235 -4.19 -17.68 -5.80
N ARG A 236 -5.52 -17.75 -5.81
CA ARG A 236 -6.39 -16.60 -6.07
C ARG A 236 -6.34 -15.58 -4.94
N GLU A 237 -6.47 -16.03 -3.69
CA GLU A 237 -6.33 -15.17 -2.51
C GLU A 237 -5.01 -14.41 -2.52
N HIS A 238 -3.91 -15.13 -2.72
CA HIS A 238 -2.59 -14.52 -2.77
C HIS A 238 -2.47 -13.46 -3.88
N ARG A 239 -3.04 -13.73 -5.07
CA ARG A 239 -3.05 -12.75 -6.16
C ARG A 239 -3.87 -11.52 -5.83
N ASN A 240 -5.04 -11.69 -5.22
CA ASN A 240 -5.87 -10.58 -4.78
C ASN A 240 -5.13 -9.73 -3.73
N CYS A 241 -4.47 -10.34 -2.74
CA CYS A 241 -3.67 -9.59 -1.77
C CYS A 241 -2.51 -8.82 -2.41
N VAL A 242 -1.75 -9.45 -3.31
CA VAL A 242 -0.66 -8.76 -4.04
C VAL A 242 -1.22 -7.61 -4.88
N TRP A 243 -2.38 -7.80 -5.49
CA TRP A 243 -3.07 -6.78 -6.27
C TRP A 243 -3.55 -5.61 -5.41
N ALA A 244 -4.20 -5.89 -4.28
CA ALA A 244 -4.62 -4.91 -3.28
C ALA A 244 -3.43 -4.08 -2.79
N SER A 245 -2.32 -4.72 -2.41
CA SER A 245 -1.07 -4.02 -2.04
C SER A 245 -0.53 -3.15 -3.18
N THR A 246 -0.62 -3.62 -4.44
CA THR A 246 -0.17 -2.83 -5.60
C THR A 246 -1.03 -1.58 -5.80
N ILE A 247 -2.35 -1.67 -5.59
CA ILE A 247 -3.24 -0.51 -5.65
C ILE A 247 -2.95 0.44 -4.50
N HIS A 248 -2.77 -0.08 -3.28
CA HIS A 248 -2.41 0.70 -2.10
C HIS A 248 -1.14 1.52 -2.34
N ASP A 249 -0.06 0.86 -2.77
CA ASP A 249 1.21 1.51 -3.08
C ASP A 249 1.05 2.58 -4.16
N ALA A 250 0.28 2.30 -5.22
CA ALA A 250 0.06 3.25 -6.31
C ALA A 250 -0.76 4.48 -5.87
N LEU A 251 -1.81 4.28 -5.06
CA LEU A 251 -2.63 5.37 -4.52
C LEU A 251 -1.80 6.22 -3.55
N THR A 252 -1.06 5.56 -2.66
CA THR A 252 -0.12 6.20 -1.74
C THR A 252 0.90 7.03 -2.51
N GLU A 253 1.54 6.48 -3.55
CA GLU A 253 2.51 7.22 -4.37
C GLU A 253 1.87 8.45 -5.06
N GLU A 254 0.65 8.36 -5.58
CA GLU A 254 -0.06 9.51 -6.17
C GLU A 254 -0.35 10.61 -5.15
N VAL A 255 -0.74 10.22 -3.92
CA VAL A 255 -0.93 11.18 -2.82
C VAL A 255 0.40 11.83 -2.44
N LEU A 256 1.47 11.03 -2.29
CA LEU A 256 2.79 11.55 -1.98
C LEU A 256 3.29 12.50 -3.06
N ASN A 257 3.08 12.18 -4.35
CA ASN A 257 3.42 13.07 -5.47
C ASN A 257 2.69 14.41 -5.39
N MET A 258 1.42 14.40 -4.95
CA MET A 258 0.63 15.61 -4.74
C MET A 258 1.18 16.42 -3.56
N LEU A 259 1.40 15.79 -2.41
CA LEU A 259 1.96 16.42 -1.20
C LEU A 259 3.36 17.00 -1.45
N ALA A 260 4.16 16.31 -2.26
CA ALA A 260 5.49 16.69 -2.72
C ALA A 260 5.48 17.82 -3.78
N GLY A 261 4.30 18.19 -4.31
CA GLY A 261 4.14 19.25 -5.30
C GLY A 261 4.58 18.85 -6.71
N PHE A 262 4.64 17.55 -7.02
CA PHE A 262 4.90 17.02 -8.36
C PHE A 262 3.63 16.89 -9.20
N SER A 263 2.49 16.64 -8.57
CA SER A 263 1.17 16.67 -9.21
C SER A 263 0.30 17.79 -8.66
N SER A 264 -0.73 18.19 -9.42
CA SER A 264 -1.72 19.15 -8.96
C SER A 264 -2.93 18.39 -8.42
N PRO A 265 -3.55 18.88 -7.33
CA PRO A 265 -4.76 18.26 -6.80
C PRO A 265 -5.87 18.29 -7.86
N VAL A 266 -6.62 17.19 -7.96
CA VAL A 266 -7.82 17.10 -8.79
C VAL A 266 -9.00 17.04 -7.85
N HIS A 267 -9.79 18.12 -7.79
CA HIS A 267 -10.95 18.17 -6.91
C HIS A 267 -12.04 17.20 -7.35
N SER A 268 -12.73 16.62 -6.37
CA SER A 268 -13.85 15.74 -6.64
C SER A 268 -14.97 16.45 -7.41
N PRO A 269 -15.50 15.82 -8.48
CA PRO A 269 -16.70 16.31 -9.16
C PRO A 269 -17.99 15.98 -8.39
N HIS A 270 -17.94 15.12 -7.38
CA HIS A 270 -19.11 14.58 -6.66
C HIS A 270 -19.54 15.42 -5.46
N ARG A 271 -18.71 16.36 -5.02
CA ARG A 271 -18.94 17.26 -3.89
C ARG A 271 -18.99 18.72 -4.34
#